data_AF-A0A2T7VTK9-F1
#
_entry.id   AF-A0A2T7VTK9-F1
#
_cell.length_a   1.000
_cell.length_b   1.000
_cell.length_c   1.000
_cell.angle_alpha   90.00
_cell.angle_beta   90.00
_cell.angle_gamma   90.00
#
_symmetry.space_group_name_H-M   'P 1'
#
loop_
_entity.id
_entity.type
_entity.pdbx_description
1 polymer ?
#
loop_
_entity_poly.entity_id
_entity_poly.type
_entity_poly.pdbx_seq_one_letter_code
_entity_poly.pdbx_strand_id
1 'polypeptide(L)'
;MSDGGGAERSRADLEAEWLELTRGILPGLARSCVWPVRADHCFQRILPDAVVGGVWYDAVAGRPAYRYIDGGLLARAVTLGRDVVEGRADLAALNRQWLAWRHARKDSSLRSVTPDLFQSPPRRGGRV
;
A
#
# COMPACT_ATOMS: atom_id res chain seq x y z
N MET A 1 19.58 37.92 7.03
CA MET A 1 18.69 37.08 7.83
C MET A 1 17.67 36.46 6.89
N SER A 2 17.86 35.18 6.57
CA SER A 2 16.82 34.23 6.21
C SER A 2 17.33 32.88 6.70
N ASP A 3 16.55 32.30 7.59
CA ASP A 3 16.89 31.24 8.51
C ASP A 3 17.08 29.87 7.84
N GLY A 4 18.02 29.10 8.37
CA GLY A 4 17.81 27.69 8.71
C GLY A 4 17.26 26.77 7.63
N GLY A 5 18.06 26.48 6.60
CA GLY A 5 17.88 25.26 5.81
C GLY A 5 18.23 24.04 6.65
N GLY A 6 17.29 23.56 7.47
CA GLY A 6 17.36 22.21 8.02
C GLY A 6 17.51 21.26 6.85
N ALA A 7 18.61 20.51 6.80
CA ALA A 7 18.95 19.67 5.65
C ALA A 7 17.79 18.72 5.32
N GLU A 8 17.04 19.04 4.27
CA GLU A 8 16.00 18.18 3.74
C GLU A 8 16.67 16.87 3.30
N ARG A 9 16.22 15.73 3.84
CA ARG A 9 16.83 14.42 3.55
C ARG A 9 16.86 14.20 2.05
N SER A 10 18.02 13.87 1.49
CA SER A 10 18.13 13.65 0.05
C SER A 10 17.34 12.41 -0.36
N ARG A 11 16.93 12.35 -1.63
CA ARG A 11 16.27 11.17 -2.19
C ARG A 11 17.11 9.91 -1.97
N ALA A 12 18.43 10.00 -2.16
CA ALA A 12 19.35 8.88 -1.98
C ALA A 12 19.35 8.38 -0.52
N ASP A 13 19.36 9.29 0.46
CA ASP A 13 19.32 8.94 1.88
C ASP A 13 18.01 8.25 2.25
N LEU A 14 16.89 8.77 1.75
CA LEU A 14 15.57 8.16 1.95
C LEU A 14 15.48 6.76 1.34
N GLU A 15 16.05 6.54 0.15
CA GLU A 15 16.07 5.22 -0.47
C GLU A 15 16.97 4.25 0.30
N ALA A 16 18.12 4.70 0.79
CA ALA A 16 19.02 3.89 1.62
C ALA A 16 18.36 3.47 2.93
N GLU A 17 17.77 4.43 3.65
CA GLU A 17 17.05 4.18 4.91
C GLU A 17 15.85 3.25 4.68
N TRP A 18 15.09 3.46 3.60
CA TRP A 18 13.99 2.58 3.22
C TRP A 18 14.43 1.12 3.02
N LEU A 19 15.56 0.92 2.33
CA LEU A 19 16.08 -0.41 2.06
C LEU A 19 16.58 -1.09 3.34
N GLU A 20 17.27 -0.35 4.21
CA GLU A 20 17.69 -0.85 5.52
C GLU A 20 16.48 -1.28 6.37
N LEU A 21 15.46 -0.41 6.46
CA LEU A 21 14.24 -0.69 7.20
C LEU A 21 13.52 -1.94 6.69
N THR A 22 13.27 -2.00 5.39
CA THR A 22 12.38 -3.01 4.82
C THR A 22 13.06 -4.35 4.52
N ARG A 23 14.39 -4.37 4.33
CA ARG A 23 15.14 -5.61 4.06
C ARG A 23 15.90 -6.14 5.28
N GLY A 24 16.21 -5.28 6.25
CA GLY A 24 16.94 -5.66 7.45
C GLY A 24 16.07 -5.62 8.70
N ILE A 25 15.71 -4.41 9.13
CA ILE A 25 15.16 -4.15 10.47
C ILE A 25 13.79 -4.80 10.65
N LEU A 26 12.82 -4.50 9.77
CA LEU A 26 11.45 -5.00 9.90
C LEU A 26 11.36 -6.53 9.77
N PRO A 27 11.98 -7.19 8.77
CA PRO A 27 12.05 -8.66 8.76
C PRO A 27 12.78 -9.22 9.98
N GLY A 28 13.76 -8.49 10.51
CA GLY A 28 14.46 -8.80 11.74
C GLY A 28 13.52 -8.89 12.94
N LEU A 29 12.76 -7.84 13.18
CA LEU A 29 11.78 -7.76 14.25
C LEU A 29 10.65 -8.78 14.09
N ALA A 30 10.22 -9.05 12.85
CA ALA A 30 9.17 -10.02 12.57
C ALA A 30 9.51 -11.46 12.96
N ARG A 31 10.79 -11.77 13.25
CA ARG A 31 11.20 -13.06 13.83
C ARG A 31 10.83 -13.19 15.30
N SER A 32 10.74 -12.07 16.02
CA SER A 32 10.50 -12.02 17.47
C SER A 32 9.13 -11.42 17.82
N CYS A 33 8.54 -10.62 16.93
CA CYS A 33 7.22 -10.04 17.09
C CYS A 33 6.13 -10.91 16.46
N VAL A 34 4.92 -10.90 17.05
CA VAL A 34 3.75 -11.61 16.52
C VAL A 34 3.07 -10.75 15.44
N TRP A 35 3.80 -10.47 14.36
CA TRP A 35 3.29 -9.72 13.22
C TRP A 35 2.64 -10.64 12.17
N PRO A 36 1.58 -10.17 11.48
CA PRO A 36 0.89 -10.96 10.45
C PRO A 36 1.71 -11.16 9.17
N VAL A 37 2.83 -10.43 9.03
CA VAL A 37 3.73 -10.48 7.88
C VAL A 37 5.18 -10.54 8.35
N ARG A 38 6.04 -11.19 7.56
CA ARG A 38 7.45 -11.42 7.93
C ARG A 38 8.45 -11.13 6.81
N ALA A 39 8.01 -11.17 5.55
CA ALA A 39 8.90 -10.99 4.41
C ALA A 39 9.05 -9.51 4.04
N ASP A 40 10.23 -9.16 3.53
CA ASP A 40 10.62 -7.82 3.08
C ASP A 40 9.59 -7.21 2.10
N HIS A 41 9.15 -7.99 1.12
CA HIS A 41 8.19 -7.56 0.09
C HIS A 41 6.81 -7.24 0.67
N CYS A 42 6.43 -7.81 1.83
CA CYS A 42 5.18 -7.46 2.50
C CYS A 42 5.24 -6.01 3.00
N PHE A 43 6.33 -5.62 3.67
CA PHE A 43 6.54 -4.26 4.16
C PHE A 43 6.62 -3.27 3.00
N GLN A 44 7.35 -3.62 1.95
CA GLN A 44 7.47 -2.81 0.73
C GLN A 44 6.14 -2.66 -0.05
N ARG A 45 5.10 -3.38 0.33
CA ARG A 45 3.76 -3.26 -0.24
C ARG A 45 2.79 -2.52 0.69
N ILE A 46 2.81 -2.84 1.99
CA ILE A 46 1.90 -2.27 2.98
C ILE A 46 2.23 -0.79 3.25
N LEU A 47 3.51 -0.47 3.45
CA LEU A 47 3.91 0.89 3.84
C LEU A 47 3.64 1.93 2.73
N PRO A 48 3.94 1.67 1.43
CA PRO A 48 3.59 2.61 0.37
C PRO A 48 2.08 2.76 0.17
N ASP A 49 1.34 1.65 0.29
CA ASP A 49 -0.13 1.67 0.19
C ASP A 49 -0.73 2.57 1.29
N ALA A 50 -0.20 2.50 2.51
CA ALA A 50 -0.65 3.31 3.64
C ALA A 50 -0.46 4.82 3.42
N VAL A 51 0.70 5.25 2.91
CA VAL A 51 0.98 6.69 2.71
C VAL A 51 0.32 7.28 1.47
N VAL A 52 0.02 6.44 0.47
CA VAL A 52 -0.78 6.80 -0.71
C VAL A 52 -2.27 6.81 -0.37
N GLY A 53 -2.69 6.07 0.66
CA GLY A 53 -4.10 5.95 1.06
C GLY A 53 -4.89 4.98 0.17
N GLY A 54 -4.22 4.00 -0.44
CA GLY A 54 -4.83 3.09 -1.39
C GLY A 54 -3.83 2.10 -1.95
N VAL A 55 -4.16 1.48 -3.08
CA VAL A 55 -3.22 0.59 -3.75
C VAL A 55 -2.24 1.42 -4.59
N TRP A 56 -0.96 1.41 -4.21
CA TRP A 56 0.08 2.25 -4.80
C TRP A 56 0.25 2.02 -6.30
N TYR A 57 -0.07 0.83 -6.84
CA TYR A 57 -0.03 0.55 -8.28
C TYR A 57 -0.87 1.51 -9.11
N ASP A 58 -1.87 2.17 -8.50
CA ASP A 58 -2.74 3.14 -9.18
C ASP A 58 -2.17 4.56 -9.18
N ALA A 59 -1.26 4.84 -8.25
CA ALA A 59 -0.75 6.18 -8.00
C ALA A 59 0.72 6.35 -8.40
N VAL A 60 1.48 5.25 -8.48
CA VAL A 60 2.92 5.27 -8.76
C VAL A 60 3.19 4.60 -10.10
N ALA A 61 3.80 5.36 -11.02
CA ALA A 61 3.96 4.98 -12.42
C ALA A 61 4.95 3.82 -12.68
N GLY A 62 5.69 3.36 -11.67
CA GLY A 62 6.76 2.38 -11.87
C GLY A 62 7.02 1.49 -10.66
N ARG A 63 7.82 0.44 -10.88
CA ARG A 63 8.21 -0.54 -9.87
C ARG A 63 9.74 -0.61 -9.81
N PRO A 64 10.36 -0.67 -8.61
CA PRO A 64 9.74 -0.77 -7.28
C PRO A 64 9.22 0.58 -6.75
N ALA A 65 8.17 0.57 -5.92
CA ALA A 65 7.49 1.80 -5.46
C ALA A 65 8.44 2.89 -4.97
N TYR A 66 9.40 2.54 -4.11
CA TYR A 66 10.32 3.49 -3.50
C TYR A 66 11.20 4.25 -4.49
N ARG A 67 11.40 3.74 -5.73
CA ARG A 67 12.14 4.43 -6.79
C ARG A 67 11.28 5.46 -7.53
N TYR A 68 9.98 5.23 -7.62
CA TYR A 68 9.08 6.02 -8.50
C TYR A 68 8.06 6.86 -7.72
N ILE A 69 7.90 6.62 -6.42
CA ILE A 69 7.03 7.41 -5.56
C ILE A 69 7.65 8.79 -5.29
N ASP A 70 6.81 9.81 -5.14
CA ASP A 70 7.19 11.17 -4.74
C ASP A 70 8.11 11.19 -3.50
N GLY A 71 9.00 12.18 -3.42
CA GLY A 71 9.97 12.32 -2.33
C GLY A 71 9.31 12.51 -0.96
N GLY A 72 8.27 13.34 -0.88
CA GLY A 72 7.51 13.55 0.35
C GLY A 72 6.74 12.31 0.79
N LEU A 73 6.15 11.58 -0.15
CA LEU A 73 5.54 10.28 0.11
C LEU A 73 6.57 9.23 0.57
N LEU A 74 7.76 9.17 -0.03
CA LEU A 74 8.83 8.28 0.43
C LEU A 74 9.26 8.62 1.86
N ALA A 75 9.45 9.91 2.17
CA ALA A 75 9.80 10.36 3.51
C ALA A 75 8.74 9.93 4.55
N ARG A 76 7.45 10.07 4.22
CA ARG A 76 6.36 9.58 5.07
C ARG A 76 6.39 8.05 5.21
N ALA A 77 6.71 7.31 4.15
CA ALA A 77 6.78 5.85 4.20
C ALA A 77 7.93 5.36 5.10
N VAL A 78 9.08 6.05 5.05
CA VAL A 78 10.21 5.82 5.94
C VAL A 78 9.84 6.11 7.39
N THR A 79 9.22 7.27 7.66
CA THR A 79 8.74 7.62 9.01
C THR A 79 7.74 6.59 9.51
N LEU A 80 6.75 6.18 8.72
CA LEU A 80 5.80 5.14 9.10
C LEU A 80 6.49 3.80 9.41
N GLY A 81 7.53 3.43 8.65
CA GLY A 81 8.34 2.25 8.93
C GLY A 81 9.04 2.33 10.30
N ARG A 82 9.60 3.50 10.65
CA ARG A 82 10.17 3.75 11.98
C ARG A 82 9.11 3.71 13.09
N ASP A 83 7.94 4.27 12.84
CA ASP A 83 6.82 4.25 13.78
C ASP A 83 6.39 2.81 14.09
N VAL A 84 6.41 1.92 13.10
CA VAL A 84 6.16 0.48 13.30
C VAL A 84 7.26 -0.18 14.16
N VAL A 85 8.53 0.14 13.89
CA VAL A 85 9.67 -0.36 14.68
C VAL A 85 9.55 0.05 16.14
N GLU A 86 9.14 1.29 16.40
CA GLU A 86 9.01 1.88 17.74
C GLU A 86 7.67 1.53 18.41
N GLY A 87 6.78 0.78 17.75
CA GLY A 87 5.45 0.44 18.27
C GLY A 87 4.46 1.62 18.32
N ARG A 88 4.78 2.74 17.66
CA ARG A 88 3.90 3.92 17.51
C ARG A 88 2.85 3.74 16.40
N ALA A 89 3.04 2.77 15.51
CA ALA A 89 2.06 2.38 14.50
C ALA A 89 1.77 0.86 14.54
N ASP A 90 0.49 0.49 14.44
CA ASP A 90 0.06 -0.91 14.44
C ASP A 90 0.15 -1.52 13.03
N LEU A 91 1.17 -2.37 12.81
CA LEU A 91 1.33 -3.09 11.56
C LEU A 91 0.16 -4.02 11.23
N ALA A 92 -0.52 -4.59 12.24
CA ALA A 92 -1.68 -5.43 11.99
C ALA A 92 -2.86 -4.61 11.45
N ALA A 93 -3.08 -3.40 11.96
CA ALA A 93 -4.05 -2.46 11.40
C ALA A 93 -3.73 -2.09 9.94
N LEU A 94 -2.47 -1.75 9.67
CA LEU A 94 -2.02 -1.44 8.31
C LEU A 94 -2.22 -2.62 7.35
N ASN A 95 -1.93 -3.85 7.78
CA ASN A 95 -2.17 -5.05 6.99
C ASN A 95 -3.66 -5.32 6.73
N ARG A 96 -4.54 -5.08 7.72
CA ARG A 96 -6.00 -5.20 7.53
C ARG A 96 -6.52 -4.19 6.50
N GLN A 97 -6.07 -2.95 6.58
CA GLN A 97 -6.44 -1.91 5.63
C GLN A 97 -5.96 -2.25 4.22
N TRP A 98 -4.71 -2.73 4.10
CA TRP A 98 -4.15 -3.22 2.84
C TRP A 98 -5.02 -4.32 2.19
N LEU A 99 -5.45 -5.31 2.96
CA LEU A 99 -6.35 -6.38 2.49
C LEU A 99 -7.70 -5.83 2.02
N ALA A 100 -8.29 -4.89 2.78
CA ALA A 100 -9.56 -4.27 2.44
C ALA A 100 -9.51 -3.58 1.07
N TRP A 101 -8.45 -2.81 0.79
CA TRP A 101 -8.27 -2.17 -0.52
C TRP A 101 -8.14 -3.19 -1.66
N ARG A 102 -7.46 -4.32 -1.43
CA ARG A 102 -7.35 -5.37 -2.44
C ARG A 102 -8.67 -6.09 -2.68
N HIS A 103 -9.46 -6.35 -1.63
CA HIS A 103 -10.79 -6.95 -1.76
C HIS A 103 -11.72 -6.01 -2.54
N ALA A 104 -11.77 -4.72 -2.17
CA ALA A 104 -12.59 -3.74 -2.87
C ALA A 104 -12.24 -3.62 -4.36
N ARG A 105 -10.96 -3.71 -4.74
CA ARG A 105 -10.53 -3.74 -6.15
C ARG A 105 -10.97 -5.01 -6.89
N LYS A 106 -10.91 -6.18 -6.25
CA LYS A 106 -11.43 -7.42 -6.84
C LYS A 106 -12.93 -7.33 -7.06
N ASP A 107 -13.67 -6.85 -6.06
CA ASP A 107 -15.14 -6.72 -6.14
C ASP A 107 -15.55 -5.72 -7.22
N SER A 108 -14.83 -4.61 -7.35
CA SER A 108 -15.07 -3.61 -8.40
C SER A 108 -14.79 -4.18 -9.80
N SER A 109 -13.73 -4.98 -9.93
CA SER A 109 -13.42 -5.69 -11.18
C SER A 109 -14.53 -6.68 -11.55
N LEU A 110 -14.98 -7.49 -10.60
CA LEU A 110 -16.07 -8.45 -10.83
C LEU A 110 -17.39 -7.77 -11.22
N ARG A 111 -17.72 -6.63 -10.61
CA ARG A 111 -18.91 -5.83 -10.94
C ARG A 111 -18.85 -5.20 -12.33
N SER A 112 -17.65 -4.88 -12.83
CA SER A 112 -17.45 -4.33 -14.18
C SER A 112 -17.55 -5.40 -15.27
N VAL A 113 -17.24 -6.66 -14.94
CA VAL A 113 -17.10 -7.76 -15.93
C VAL A 113 -18.40 -8.55 -16.16
N THR A 114 -19.47 -8.35 -15.38
CA THR A 114 -20.78 -8.98 -15.66
C THR A 114 -21.74 -8.03 -16.39
N PRO A 115 -21.78 -8.02 -17.74
CA PRO A 115 -22.95 -7.55 -18.45
C PRO A 115 -24.03 -8.64 -18.36
N ASP A 116 -25.10 -8.30 -17.65
CA ASP A 116 -26.48 -8.77 -17.81
C ASP A 116 -26.68 -10.17 -18.46
N LEU A 117 -26.69 -11.22 -17.64
CA LEU A 117 -27.15 -12.57 -18.03
C LEU A 117 -28.59 -12.85 -17.55
N PHE A 118 -29.46 -11.84 -17.49
CA PHE A 118 -30.89 -12.04 -17.24
C PHE A 118 -31.78 -11.31 -18.24
N GLN A 119 -31.54 -11.55 -19.54
CA GLN A 119 -32.60 -11.37 -20.54
C GLN A 119 -33.71 -12.38 -20.31
N SER A 120 -34.79 -11.93 -19.67
CA SER A 120 -36.06 -12.64 -19.59
C SER A 120 -36.61 -12.89 -21.00
N PRO A 121 -37.06 -14.10 -21.36
CA PRO A 121 -37.72 -14.31 -22.64
C PRO A 121 -39.09 -13.58 -22.66
N PRO A 122 -39.55 -13.11 -23.83
CA PRO A 122 -40.77 -12.32 -23.92
C PRO A 122 -42.00 -13.17 -23.61
N ARG A 123 -42.93 -12.57 -22.87
CA ARG A 123 -44.28 -13.11 -22.63
C ARG A 123 -44.98 -13.35 -23.97
N ARG A 124 -45.27 -14.61 -24.30
CA ARG A 124 -46.12 -14.96 -25.42
C ARG A 124 -47.57 -14.65 -25.03
N GLY A 125 -48.00 -13.43 -25.35
CA GLY A 125 -49.41 -13.04 -25.35
C GLY A 125 -50.04 -13.24 -26.73
N GLY A 126 -51.22 -13.83 -26.73
CA GLY A 126 -52.15 -13.86 -27.87
C GLY A 126 -52.59 -15.29 -28.23
N ARG A 127 -53.86 -15.56 -28.53
CA ARG A 127 -55.11 -14.78 -28.51
C ARG A 127 -56.23 -15.81 -28.81
N VAL A 128 -57.46 -15.46 -28.39
CA VAL A 128 -58.79 -16.02 -28.71
C VAL A 128 -59.15 -17.42 -28.20
#